data_AF-A0A4P2PVA4-F1
#
_entry.id   AF-A0A4P2PVA4-F1
#
_cell.length_a   1.000
_cell.length_b   1.000
_cell.length_c   1.000
_cell.angle_alpha   90.00
_cell.angle_beta   90.00
_cell.angle_gamma   90.00
#
_symmetry.space_group_name_H-M   'P 1'
#
loop_
_entity.id
_entity.type
_entity.pdbx_description
1 polymer ?
#
loop_
_entity_poly.entity_id
_entity_poly.type
_entity_poly.pdbx_seq_one_letter_code
_entity_poly.pdbx_strand_id
1 'polypeptide(L)' 'MSVPLNIAEGSGKPAIADRARFYAIARGSAMECGSLLDVCRVAGFVPSADAEDAKTLLARIVAMLTRMCRG' A
#
# COMPACT_ATOMS: atom_id res chain seq x y z
N MET A 1 -5.67 -6.87 -3.77
CA MET A 1 -4.69 -7.71 -4.51
C MET A 1 -3.62 -6.92 -5.27
N SER A 2 -3.81 -5.64 -5.62
CA SER A 2 -2.83 -4.84 -6.39
C SER A 2 -1.45 -4.68 -5.72
N VAL A 3 -1.42 -4.42 -4.40
CA VAL A 3 -0.18 -4.13 -3.65
C VAL A 3 0.89 -5.22 -3.79
N PRO A 4 0.65 -6.49 -3.40
CA PRO A 4 1.67 -7.53 -3.50
C PRO A 4 2.08 -7.84 -4.94
N LEU A 5 1.15 -7.77 -5.90
CA LEU A 5 1.45 -8.02 -7.31
C LEU A 5 2.42 -6.98 -7.87
N ASN A 6 2.19 -5.70 -7.60
CA ASN A 6 3.09 -4.64 -8.05
C ASN A 6 4.44 -4.66 -7.32
N ILE A 7 4.51 -5.13 -6.07
CA ILE A 7 5.78 -5.36 -5.37
C ILE A 7 6.58 -6.47 -6.07
N ALA A 8 5.94 -7.59 -6.38
CA ALA A 8 6.59 -8.72 -7.04
C ALA A 8 7.07 -8.33 -8.44
N GLU A 9 6.20 -7.70 -9.23
CA GLU A 9 6.53 -7.23 -10.58
C GLU A 9 7.67 -6.20 -10.56
N GLY A 10 7.60 -5.23 -9.66
CA GLY A 10 8.67 -4.24 -9.47
C GLY A 10 10.00 -4.87 -9.10
N SER A 11 10.00 -5.86 -8.21
CA SER A 11 11.23 -6.56 -7.81
C SER A 11 11.86 -7.38 -8.96
N GLY A 12 11.07 -7.73 -9.98
CA GLY A 12 11.55 -8.42 -11.18
C GLY A 12 12.13 -7.51 -12.26
N LYS A 13 12.01 -6.18 -12.16
CA LYS A 13 12.50 -5.27 -13.23
C LYS A 13 14.00 -4.98 -13.12
N PRO A 14 14.74 -5.08 -14.24
CA PRO A 14 16.19 -4.84 -14.23
C PRO A 14 16.52 -3.34 -14.08
N ALA A 15 15.72 -2.47 -14.69
CA ALA A 15 15.92 -1.04 -14.66
C ALA A 15 15.37 -0.41 -13.38
N ILE A 16 16.16 0.47 -12.74
CA ILE A 16 15.78 1.18 -11.51
C ILE A 16 14.48 1.98 -11.70
N ALA A 17 14.37 2.70 -12.81
CA ALA A 17 13.20 3.51 -13.14
C ALA A 17 11.92 2.67 -13.24
N ASP A 18 12.00 1.48 -13.83
CA ASP A 18 10.87 0.57 -13.93
C ASP A 18 10.48 0.01 -12.55
N ARG A 19 11.45 -0.42 -11.73
CA ARG A 19 11.17 -0.85 -10.34
C ARG A 19 10.41 0.22 -9.56
N ALA A 20 10.93 1.45 -9.58
CA ALA A 20 10.36 2.58 -8.86
C ALA A 20 8.92 2.87 -9.30
N ARG A 21 8.61 2.73 -10.59
CA ARG A 21 7.25 2.86 -11.12
C ARG A 21 6.29 1.83 -10.51
N PHE A 22 6.66 0.56 -10.49
CA PHE A 22 5.80 -0.49 -9.91
C PHE A 22 5.63 -0.33 -8.40
N TYR A 23 6.69 0.05 -7.67
CA TYR A 23 6.57 0.37 -6.25
C TYR A 23 5.70 1.59 -5.99
N ALA A 24 5.70 2.58 -6.87
CA ALA A 24 4.81 3.73 -6.77
C ALA A 24 3.33 3.34 -6.99
N ILE A 25 3.05 2.41 -7.92
CA ILE A 25 1.71 1.85 -8.11
C ILE A 25 1.27 1.08 -6.86
N ALA A 26 2.12 0.20 -6.33
CA ALA A 26 1.84 -0.52 -5.09
C ALA A 26 1.55 0.45 -3.93
N ARG A 27 2.31 1.55 -3.83
CA ARG A 27 2.11 2.58 -2.79
C ARG A 27 0.76 3.28 -2.95
N GLY A 28 0.41 3.66 -4.18
CA GLY A 28 -0.90 4.24 -4.49
C GLY A 28 -2.04 3.32 -4.06
N SER A 29 -1.98 2.04 -4.46
CA SER A 29 -2.98 1.05 -4.05
C SER A 29 -3.05 0.82 -2.54
N ALA A 30 -1.93 0.90 -1.82
CA ALA A 30 -1.94 0.79 -0.36
C ALA A 30 -2.63 2.01 0.30
N MET A 31 -2.43 3.22 -0.24
CA MET A 31 -3.13 4.43 0.22
C MET A 31 -4.64 4.34 -0.05
N GLU A 32 -5.04 3.86 -1.24
CA GLU A 32 -6.44 3.62 -1.59
C GLU A 32 -7.11 2.63 -0.62
N CYS A 33 -6.42 1.55 -0.23
CA CYS A 33 -6.91 0.65 0.81
C CYS A 33 -7.15 1.36 2.15
N GLY A 34 -6.28 2.30 2.53
CA GLY A 34 -6.47 3.12 3.74
C GLY A 34 -7.72 3.98 3.66
N SER A 35 -7.94 4.64 2.52
CA SER A 35 -9.15 5.43 2.28
C SER A 35 -10.43 4.57 2.31
N LEU A 36 -10.39 3.38 1.69
CA LEU A 36 -11.52 2.44 1.73
C LEU A 36 -11.82 1.96 3.16
N LEU A 37 -10.78 1.69 3.95
CA LEU A 37 -10.92 1.31 5.35
C LEU A 37 -11.53 2.45 6.18
N ASP A 38 -11.11 3.69 5.94
CA ASP A 38 -11.71 4.87 6.59
C ASP A 38 -13.21 4.99 6.26
N VAL A 39 -13.61 4.75 5.00
CA VAL A 39 -15.03 4.72 4.59
C VAL A 39 -15.78 3.58 5.29
N CYS A 40 -15.23 2.35 5.29
CA CYS A 40 -15.87 1.20 5.93
C CYS A 40 -16.05 1.40 7.44
N ARG A 41 -15.08 2.03 8.12
CA ARG A 41 -15.17 2.38 9.53
C ARG A 41 -16.29 3.38 9.78
N VAL A 42 -16.36 4.46 8.99
CA VAL A 42 -17.42 5.49 9.11
C VAL A 42 -18.80 4.91 8.82
N ALA A 43 -18.90 3.97 7.88
CA ALA A 43 -20.13 3.28 7.54
C ALA A 43 -20.52 2.17 8.54
N GLY A 44 -19.71 1.91 9.58
CA GLY A 44 -20.02 0.92 10.61
C GLY A 44 -19.79 -0.53 10.20
N PHE A 45 -19.10 -0.79 9.08
CA PHE A 45 -18.79 -2.14 8.61
C PHE A 45 -17.58 -2.77 9.32
N VAL A 46 -16.74 -1.96 9.97
CA VAL A 46 -15.51 -2.42 10.64
C VAL A 46 -15.42 -1.77 12.03
N PRO A 47 -15.20 -2.55 13.10
CA PRO A 47 -14.95 -2.02 14.44
C PRO A 47 -13.75 -1.06 14.47
N SER A 48 -13.80 -0.05 15.33
CA SER A 48 -12.71 0.94 15.43
C SER A 48 -11.35 0.31 15.75
N ALA A 49 -11.29 -0.69 16.63
CA ALA A 49 -10.03 -1.36 16.98
C ALA A 49 -9.40 -2.04 15.75
N ASP A 50 -10.18 -2.84 15.02
CA ASP A 50 -9.72 -3.53 13.81
C ASP A 50 -9.28 -2.55 12.71
N ALA A 51 -9.98 -1.41 12.59
CA ALA A 51 -9.63 -0.37 11.64
C ALA A 51 -8.30 0.32 11.99
N GLU A 52 -8.02 0.58 13.27
CA GLU A 52 -6.75 1.17 13.72
C GLU A 52 -5.57 0.20 13.54
N ASP A 53 -5.76 -1.08 13.83
CA ASP A 53 -4.75 -2.12 13.60
C ASP A 53 -4.42 -2.24 12.10
N ALA A 54 -5.45 -2.27 11.25
CA ALA A 54 -5.28 -2.32 9.81
C ALA A 54 -4.65 -1.03 9.24
N LYS A 55 -5.00 0.16 9.77
CA LYS A 55 -4.34 1.43 9.42
C LYS A 55 -2.87 1.43 9.80
N THR A 56 -2.51 0.89 10.95
CA THR A 56 -1.12 0.75 11.40
C THR A 56 -0.31 -0.12 10.43
N LEU A 57 -0.89 -1.24 9.99
CA LEU A 57 -0.25 -2.11 8.99
C LEU A 57 -0.08 -1.39 7.64
N LEU A 58 -1.12 -0.73 7.15
CA LEU A 58 -1.07 0.02 5.89
C LEU A 58 -0.05 1.15 5.93
N ALA A 59 0.05 1.89 7.05
CA ALA A 59 1.05 2.94 7.23
C ALA A 59 2.49 2.39 7.10
N ARG A 60 2.77 1.22 7.69
CA ARG A 60 4.07 0.54 7.55
C ARG A 60 4.35 0.14 6.10
N ILE A 61 3.35 -0.41 5.41
CA ILE A 61 3.47 -0.79 3.99
C ILE A 61 3.80 0.44 3.13
N VAL A 62 3.06 1.55 3.32
CA VAL A 62 3.29 2.81 2.59
C VAL A 62 4.69 3.38 2.87
N ALA A 63 5.16 3.31 4.12
CA ALA A 63 6.50 3.76 4.48
C ALA A 63 7.60 2.95 3.77
N MET A 64 7.48 1.61 3.78
CA MET A 64 8.42 0.73 3.07
C MET A 64 8.42 1.03 1.56
N LEU A 65 7.25 1.11 0.94
CA LEU A 65 7.12 1.40 -0.49
C LEU A 65 7.66 2.79 -0.86
N THR A 66 7.48 3.78 0.00
CA THR A 66 8.05 5.12 -0.19
C THR A 66 9.57 5.09 -0.23
N ARG A 67 10.21 4.25 0.61
CA ARG A 67 11.66 4.06 0.57
C ARG A 67 12.11 3.33 -0.69
N MET A 68 11.35 2.31 -1.12
CA MET A 68 11.64 1.50 -2.31
C MET A 68 11.49 2.30 -3.62
N CYS A 69 10.58 3.28 -3.67
CA CYS A 69 10.44 4.17 -4.83
C CYS A 69 11.69 5.04 -5.11
N ARG A 70 12.59 5.18 -4.13
CA ARG A 70 13.78 6.04 -4.19
C ARG A 70 15.09 5.25 -4.37
N GLY A 71 15.03 3.92 -4.42
CA GLY A 71 16.19 3.03 -4.56
C GLY A 71 16.30 2.41 -5.93
#